data_AF-A0A9X1VG53-F1
#
_entry.id   AF-A0A9X1VG53-F1
#
_cell.length_a   1.000
_cell.length_b   1.000
_cell.length_c   1.000
_cell.angle_alpha   90.00
_cell.angle_beta   90.00
_cell.angle_gamma   90.00
#
_symmetry.space_group_name_H-M   'P 1'
#
loop_
_entity.id
_entity.type
_entity.pdbx_description
1 polymer ?
#
loop_
_entity_poly.entity_id
_entity_poly.type
_entity_poly.pdbx_seq_one_letter_code
_entity_poly.pdbx_strand_id
1 'polypeptide(L)'
;MKGFLPRTLHPGLQILLLLGFMIMGACVGLTLFAGISQATFGVGLLDMARITTSPETQPQGWGILMLYQGLLLLLAFGGGALALASAMGYRWAEYFSPRRLGAGWWLLAAAALIVVILPLMSVIIAWNAGAHFPAALHDFEGWARASEDRAAGLTKFLTRFNSGTRFAVGVIVIALVPAVAEELVFRGVIQKNLVRWFSPHVGVWLGAALFSAIHFQFFGFVPRFVLGLVLGYLYLWSGNILVSMAAHFTQNALQLLILYLTQRGQFGWGFDPDSTDALPWTLVLPSALLTAGLLYVLHRSMTAPAAPTQMLTIGSDGVRQAM
;
A
#
# COMPACT_ATOMS: atom_id res chain seq x y z
N MET A 1 20.25 -10.71 -3.66
CA MET A 1 19.40 -11.01 -2.49
C MET A 1 18.98 -12.46 -2.52
N LYS A 2 19.12 -13.19 -1.42
CA LYS A 2 18.74 -14.60 -1.30
C LYS A 2 17.21 -14.72 -1.41
N GLY A 3 16.70 -15.61 -2.26
CA GLY A 3 15.24 -15.86 -2.41
C GLY A 3 14.55 -15.23 -3.61
N PHE A 4 15.25 -14.48 -4.47
CA PHE A 4 14.67 -14.11 -5.78
C PHE A 4 14.85 -15.24 -6.79
N LEU A 5 13.75 -15.56 -7.49
CA LEU A 5 13.63 -16.66 -8.43
C LEU A 5 14.65 -16.60 -9.61
N PRO A 6 14.96 -17.74 -10.24
CA PRO A 6 15.92 -17.83 -11.35
C PRO A 6 15.55 -16.96 -12.56
N ARG A 7 16.59 -16.55 -13.30
CA ARG A 7 16.57 -15.49 -14.34
C ARG A 7 16.10 -16.04 -15.69
N THR A 8 14.95 -15.60 -16.20
CA THR A 8 14.55 -15.88 -17.60
C THR A 8 14.27 -14.60 -18.42
N LEU A 9 13.70 -13.55 -17.82
CA LEU A 9 13.35 -12.31 -18.52
C LEU A 9 14.09 -11.08 -17.97
N HIS A 10 14.49 -10.17 -18.88
CA HIS A 10 15.11 -8.89 -18.55
C HIS A 10 14.17 -8.05 -17.65
N PRO A 11 14.65 -7.34 -16.62
CA PRO A 11 13.79 -6.61 -15.68
C PRO A 11 12.86 -5.60 -16.37
N GLY A 12 13.35 -4.92 -17.41
CA GLY A 12 12.55 -3.95 -18.16
C GLY A 12 11.40 -4.57 -18.92
N LEU A 13 11.61 -5.77 -19.48
CA LEU A 13 10.54 -6.51 -20.15
C LEU A 13 9.48 -6.98 -19.14
N GLN A 14 9.87 -7.36 -17.92
CA GLN A 14 8.89 -7.70 -16.87
C GLN A 14 8.03 -6.49 -16.47
N ILE A 15 8.61 -5.29 -16.40
CA ILE A 15 7.86 -4.06 -16.12
C ILE A 15 6.93 -3.72 -17.30
N LEU A 16 7.39 -3.86 -18.54
CA LEU A 16 6.53 -3.65 -19.72
C LEU A 16 5.38 -4.65 -19.78
N LEU A 17 5.65 -5.93 -19.51
CA LEU A 17 4.61 -6.96 -19.42
C LEU A 17 3.64 -6.69 -18.27
N LEU A 18 4.14 -6.25 -17.11
CA LEU A 18 3.28 -5.82 -16.00
C LEU A 18 2.32 -4.73 -16.46
N LEU A 19 2.81 -3.67 -17.12
CA LEU A 19 1.96 -2.60 -17.63
C LEU A 19 0.92 -3.13 -18.63
N GLY A 20 1.31 -4.01 -19.53
CA GLY A 20 0.39 -4.68 -20.45
C GLY A 20 -0.71 -5.46 -19.73
N PHE A 21 -0.34 -6.29 -18.74
CA PHE A 21 -1.30 -7.02 -17.91
C PHE A 21 -2.18 -6.10 -17.06
N MET A 22 -1.65 -4.98 -16.57
CA MET A 22 -2.43 -3.99 -15.82
C MET A 22 -3.45 -3.29 -16.71
N ILE A 23 -3.10 -2.96 -17.96
CA ILE A 23 -4.04 -2.39 -18.94
C ILE A 23 -5.13 -3.40 -19.28
N MET A 24 -4.78 -4.67 -19.53
CA MET A 24 -5.79 -5.72 -19.77
C MET A 24 -6.70 -5.91 -18.55
N GLY A 25 -6.14 -5.95 -17.34
CA GLY A 25 -6.88 -6.01 -16.09
C GLY A 25 -7.82 -4.81 -15.89
N ALA A 26 -7.38 -3.61 -16.28
CA ALA A 26 -8.21 -2.41 -16.27
C ALA A 26 -9.39 -2.52 -17.26
N CYS A 27 -9.17 -3.01 -18.48
CA CYS A 27 -10.25 -3.23 -19.45
C CYS A 27 -11.29 -4.23 -18.94
N VAL A 28 -10.84 -5.35 -18.35
CA VAL A 28 -11.74 -6.32 -17.71
C VAL A 28 -12.49 -5.67 -16.54
N GLY A 29 -11.79 -4.92 -15.70
CA GLY A 29 -12.40 -4.22 -14.56
C GLY A 29 -13.43 -3.19 -14.96
N LEU A 30 -13.17 -2.40 -16.01
CA LEU A 30 -14.14 -1.46 -16.57
C LEU A 30 -15.36 -2.15 -17.16
N THR A 31 -15.18 -3.30 -17.81
CA THR A 31 -16.28 -4.09 -18.41
C THR A 31 -17.18 -4.67 -17.32
N LEU A 32 -16.59 -5.29 -16.30
CA LEU A 32 -17.31 -5.82 -15.14
C LEU A 32 -17.97 -4.71 -14.34
N PHE A 33 -17.28 -3.58 -14.15
CA PHE A 33 -17.82 -2.39 -13.52
C PHE A 33 -19.08 -1.91 -14.26
N ALA A 34 -19.01 -1.74 -15.58
CA ALA A 34 -20.14 -1.27 -16.37
C ALA A 34 -21.34 -2.23 -16.29
N GLY A 35 -21.10 -3.54 -16.36
CA GLY A 35 -22.15 -4.55 -16.23
C GLY A 35 -22.82 -4.55 -14.85
N ILE A 36 -22.01 -4.54 -13.78
CA ILE A 36 -22.52 -4.51 -12.40
C ILE A 36 -23.24 -3.18 -12.15
N SER A 37 -22.64 -2.05 -12.50
CA SER A 37 -23.22 -0.71 -12.33
C SER A 37 -24.57 -0.59 -13.04
N GLN A 38 -24.67 -1.05 -14.29
CA GLN A 38 -25.94 -1.05 -15.00
C GLN A 38 -26.98 -1.95 -14.32
N ALA A 39 -26.59 -3.15 -13.88
CA ALA A 39 -27.50 -4.11 -13.27
C ALA A 39 -28.00 -3.71 -11.87
N THR A 40 -27.14 -3.08 -11.06
CA THR A 40 -27.46 -2.74 -9.66
C THR A 40 -27.93 -1.31 -9.48
N PHE A 41 -27.42 -0.38 -10.29
CA PHE A 41 -27.63 1.06 -10.14
C PHE A 41 -28.36 1.69 -11.33
N GLY A 42 -28.51 0.97 -12.45
CA GLY A 42 -29.09 1.52 -13.68
C GLY A 42 -28.21 2.59 -14.34
N VAL A 43 -26.93 2.63 -13.99
CA VAL A 43 -25.97 3.66 -14.42
C VAL A 43 -25.01 3.06 -15.44
N GLY A 44 -25.00 3.65 -16.63
CA GLY A 44 -24.12 3.26 -17.73
C GLY A 44 -22.76 3.94 -17.69
N LEU A 45 -21.87 3.53 -18.60
CA LEU A 45 -20.51 4.10 -18.69
C LEU A 45 -20.51 5.59 -19.04
N LEU A 46 -21.49 6.06 -19.82
CA LEU A 46 -21.59 7.47 -20.23
C LEU A 46 -21.92 8.40 -19.04
N ASP A 47 -22.64 7.90 -18.05
CA ASP A 47 -23.00 8.65 -16.83
C ASP A 47 -21.81 8.82 -15.87
N MET A 48 -20.73 8.05 -16.07
CA MET A 48 -19.57 8.07 -15.19
C MET A 48 -18.86 9.40 -15.17
N ALA A 49 -18.80 10.12 -16.30
CA ALA A 49 -18.19 11.45 -16.34
C ALA A 49 -18.88 12.40 -15.36
N ARG A 50 -20.21 12.30 -15.22
CA ARG A 50 -20.99 13.12 -14.27
C ARG A 50 -20.79 12.65 -12.83
N ILE A 51 -20.68 11.33 -12.61
CA ILE A 51 -20.52 10.76 -11.27
C ILE A 51 -19.12 11.04 -10.71
N THR A 52 -18.06 10.98 -11.52
CA THR A 52 -16.70 11.26 -11.05
C THR A 52 -16.44 12.74 -10.80
N THR A 53 -17.19 13.63 -11.48
CA THR A 53 -17.03 15.09 -11.35
C THR A 53 -17.93 15.70 -10.28
N SER A 54 -19.10 15.12 -10.00
CA SER A 54 -20.05 15.63 -8.99
C SER A 54 -20.77 14.49 -8.26
N PRO A 55 -20.03 13.59 -7.57
CA PRO A 55 -20.59 12.38 -6.96
C PRO A 55 -21.63 12.65 -5.86
N GLU A 56 -21.51 13.77 -5.15
CA GLU A 56 -22.42 14.19 -4.08
C GLU A 56 -23.82 14.52 -4.58
N THR A 57 -23.97 14.88 -5.85
CA THR A 57 -25.27 15.19 -6.46
C THR A 57 -26.03 13.92 -6.89
N GLN A 58 -25.40 12.76 -6.78
CA GLN A 58 -25.93 11.49 -7.27
C GLN A 58 -26.34 10.59 -6.09
N PRO A 59 -27.59 10.12 -6.02
CA PRO A 59 -28.08 9.32 -4.89
C PRO A 59 -27.23 8.08 -4.57
N GLN A 60 -26.61 7.49 -5.59
CA GLN A 60 -25.80 6.28 -5.49
C GLN A 60 -24.31 6.52 -5.77
N GLY A 61 -23.86 7.79 -5.88
CA GLY A 61 -22.50 8.16 -6.28
C GLY A 61 -21.42 7.50 -5.41
N TRP A 62 -21.65 7.42 -4.09
CA TRP A 62 -20.73 6.76 -3.17
C TRP A 62 -20.54 5.27 -3.48
N GLY A 63 -21.62 4.53 -3.71
CA GLY A 63 -21.56 3.09 -3.98
C GLY A 63 -20.91 2.80 -5.33
N ILE A 64 -21.24 3.61 -6.35
CA ILE A 64 -20.69 3.49 -7.69
C ILE A 64 -19.18 3.75 -7.67
N LEU A 65 -18.71 4.80 -6.98
CA LEU A 65 -17.29 5.11 -6.88
C LEU A 65 -16.51 4.06 -6.09
N MET A 66 -17.07 3.55 -4.98
CA MET A 66 -16.47 2.45 -4.23
C MET A 66 -16.32 1.18 -5.08
N LEU A 67 -17.35 0.84 -5.84
CA LEU A 67 -17.30 -0.29 -6.78
C LEU A 67 -16.24 -0.03 -7.87
N TYR A 68 -16.26 1.15 -8.48
CA TYR A 68 -15.33 1.54 -9.54
C TYR A 68 -13.88 1.43 -9.09
N GLN A 69 -13.50 2.12 -8.00
CA GLN A 69 -12.11 2.12 -7.54
C GLN A 69 -11.67 0.74 -7.04
N GLY A 70 -12.55 0.03 -6.32
CA GLY A 70 -12.21 -1.27 -5.76
C GLY A 70 -11.97 -2.31 -6.85
N LEU A 71 -12.87 -2.37 -7.83
CA LEU A 71 -12.77 -3.32 -8.92
C LEU A 71 -11.62 -2.98 -9.87
N LEU A 72 -11.44 -1.70 -10.20
CA LEU A 72 -10.36 -1.26 -11.07
C LEU A 72 -9.00 -1.52 -10.43
N LEU A 73 -8.81 -1.18 -9.15
CA LEU A 73 -7.55 -1.42 -8.47
C LEU A 73 -7.26 -2.91 -8.31
N LEU A 74 -8.26 -3.70 -7.90
CA LEU A 74 -8.09 -5.14 -7.71
C LEU A 74 -7.73 -5.85 -9.02
N LEU A 75 -8.39 -5.52 -10.13
CA LEU A 75 -8.17 -6.22 -11.40
C LEU A 75 -7.00 -5.66 -12.21
N ALA A 76 -6.84 -4.33 -12.26
CA ALA A 76 -5.71 -3.73 -12.95
C ALA A 76 -4.40 -4.04 -12.21
N PHE A 77 -4.30 -3.70 -10.93
CA PHE A 77 -3.04 -3.87 -10.18
C PHE A 77 -2.88 -5.31 -9.70
N GLY A 78 -3.85 -5.79 -8.91
CA GLY A 78 -3.80 -7.15 -8.34
C GLY A 78 -3.82 -8.22 -9.44
N GLY A 79 -4.85 -8.20 -10.28
CA GLY A 79 -4.99 -9.13 -11.41
C GLY A 79 -3.81 -9.05 -12.38
N GLY A 80 -3.34 -7.85 -12.71
CA GLY A 80 -2.18 -7.65 -13.58
C GLY A 80 -0.89 -8.27 -13.02
N ALA A 81 -0.59 -8.05 -11.74
CA ALA A 81 0.58 -8.64 -11.09
C ALA A 81 0.49 -10.17 -10.97
N LEU A 82 -0.68 -10.70 -10.63
CA LEU A 82 -0.92 -12.15 -10.57
C LEU A 82 -0.81 -12.81 -11.94
N ALA A 83 -1.36 -12.17 -12.98
CA ALA A 83 -1.28 -12.65 -14.37
C ALA A 83 0.17 -12.70 -14.86
N LEU A 84 0.98 -11.68 -14.54
CA LEU A 84 2.41 -11.71 -14.84
C LEU A 84 3.11 -12.88 -14.14
N ALA A 85 2.88 -13.07 -12.84
CA ALA A 85 3.49 -14.18 -12.08
C ALA A 85 3.13 -15.55 -12.69
N SER A 86 1.86 -15.73 -13.06
CA SER A 86 1.37 -16.94 -13.73
C SER A 86 1.98 -17.12 -15.12
N ALA A 87 2.05 -16.06 -15.93
CA ALA A 87 2.64 -16.10 -17.27
C ALA A 87 4.15 -16.42 -17.26
N MET A 88 4.83 -16.08 -16.17
CA MET A 88 6.22 -16.46 -15.92
C MET A 88 6.39 -17.88 -15.39
N GLY A 89 5.30 -18.64 -15.22
CA GLY A 89 5.32 -20.03 -14.75
C GLY A 89 5.49 -20.19 -13.23
N TYR A 90 5.30 -19.12 -12.44
CA TYR A 90 5.44 -19.19 -10.98
C TYR A 90 4.11 -19.40 -10.28
N ARG A 91 4.14 -20.16 -9.19
CA ARG A 91 3.04 -20.14 -8.21
C ARG A 91 3.08 -18.82 -7.45
N TRP A 92 1.92 -18.24 -7.14
CA TRP A 92 1.85 -16.92 -6.49
C TRP A 92 2.59 -16.88 -5.15
N ALA A 93 2.46 -17.94 -4.34
CA ALA A 93 3.18 -18.05 -3.08
C ALA A 93 4.70 -18.03 -3.26
N GLU A 94 5.22 -18.71 -4.29
CA GLU A 94 6.65 -18.75 -4.61
C GLU A 94 7.15 -17.43 -5.17
N TYR A 95 6.32 -16.73 -5.95
CA TYR A 95 6.68 -15.45 -6.54
C TYR A 95 6.72 -14.30 -5.54
N PHE A 96 5.69 -14.19 -4.70
CA PHE A 96 5.48 -13.05 -3.80
C PHE A 96 5.95 -13.30 -2.36
N SER A 97 5.95 -14.56 -1.91
CA SER A 97 6.35 -14.95 -0.55
C SER A 97 7.37 -16.08 -0.53
N PRO A 98 8.51 -15.94 -1.24
CA PRO A 98 9.50 -17.02 -1.38
C PRO A 98 10.13 -17.45 -0.04
N ARG A 99 10.17 -16.56 0.97
CA ARG A 99 10.62 -16.91 2.32
C ARG A 99 9.43 -17.18 3.25
N ARG A 100 9.45 -18.35 3.89
CA ARG A 100 8.56 -18.69 5.01
C ARG A 100 9.20 -18.19 6.30
N LEU A 101 8.48 -17.36 7.06
CA LEU A 101 9.03 -16.70 8.26
C LEU A 101 8.84 -17.48 9.58
N GLY A 102 8.37 -18.73 9.53
CA GLY A 102 8.23 -19.64 10.68
C GLY A 102 7.17 -19.23 11.71
N ALA A 103 7.28 -18.02 12.26
CA ALA A 103 6.37 -17.45 13.25
C ALA A 103 5.48 -16.36 12.63
N GLY A 104 4.25 -16.19 13.14
CA GLY A 104 3.30 -15.18 12.64
C GLY A 104 3.47 -13.77 13.26
N TRP A 105 4.30 -13.64 14.31
CA TRP A 105 4.43 -12.40 15.08
C TRP A 105 4.91 -11.20 14.25
N TRP A 106 5.61 -11.45 13.13
CA TRP A 106 6.07 -10.41 12.22
C TRP A 106 4.96 -9.55 11.65
N LEU A 107 3.77 -10.13 11.43
CA LEU A 107 2.60 -9.39 10.95
C LEU A 107 2.12 -8.42 12.02
N LEU A 108 2.08 -8.87 13.27
CA LEU A 108 1.72 -8.04 14.42
C LEU A 108 2.77 -6.96 14.70
N ALA A 109 4.06 -7.29 14.59
CA ALA A 109 5.14 -6.32 14.79
C ALA A 109 5.20 -5.29 13.66
N ALA A 110 4.91 -5.68 12.41
CA ALA A 110 4.77 -4.75 11.29
C ALA A 110 3.55 -3.83 11.46
N ALA A 111 2.42 -4.35 11.94
CA ALA A 111 1.26 -3.53 12.30
C ALA A 111 1.60 -2.57 13.46
N ALA A 112 2.25 -3.05 14.52
CA ALA A 112 2.65 -2.24 15.67
C ALA A 112 3.63 -1.12 15.27
N LEU A 113 4.58 -1.41 14.38
CA LEU A 113 5.48 -0.40 13.81
C LEU A 113 4.71 0.76 13.18
N ILE A 114 3.63 0.45 12.43
CA ILE A 114 2.79 1.45 11.78
C ILE A 114 2.02 2.30 12.79
N VAL A 115 1.52 1.72 13.88
CA VAL A 115 0.89 2.51 14.95
C VAL A 115 1.91 3.44 15.62
N VAL A 116 3.07 2.89 15.96
CA VAL A 116 4.12 3.60 16.71
C VAL A 116 4.74 4.73 15.91
N ILE A 117 4.85 4.61 14.59
CA ILE A 117 5.47 5.63 13.74
C ILE A 117 4.57 6.86 13.49
N LEU A 118 3.26 6.78 13.79
CA LEU A 118 2.32 7.86 13.47
C LEU A 118 2.72 9.24 14.03
N PRO A 119 3.09 9.40 15.32
CA PRO A 119 3.51 10.70 15.82
C PRO A 119 4.76 11.23 15.12
N LEU A 120 5.76 10.38 14.86
CA LEU A 120 6.92 10.78 14.05
C LEU A 120 6.51 11.25 12.65
N MET A 121 5.59 10.55 11.98
CA MET A 121 5.10 10.91 10.65
C MET A 121 4.41 12.28 10.64
N SER A 122 3.77 12.72 11.74
CA SER A 122 3.10 14.03 11.81
C SER A 122 4.05 15.20 11.54
N VAL A 123 5.32 15.11 11.97
CA VAL A 123 6.33 16.15 11.68
C VAL A 123 6.67 16.20 10.19
N ILE A 124 6.76 15.04 9.55
CA ILE A 124 7.05 14.93 8.10
C ILE A 124 5.87 15.45 7.30
N ILE A 125 4.64 15.17 7.73
CA ILE A 125 3.40 15.68 7.14
C ILE A 125 3.36 17.20 7.24
N ALA A 126 3.54 17.76 8.45
CA ALA A 126 3.54 19.20 8.68
C ALA A 126 4.60 19.92 7.84
N TRP A 127 5.80 19.37 7.79
CA TRP A 127 6.89 19.91 6.98
C TRP A 127 6.56 19.89 5.48
N ASN A 128 6.03 18.78 4.95
CA ASN A 128 5.70 18.71 3.53
C ASN A 128 4.51 19.62 3.19
N ALA A 129 3.48 19.69 4.04
CA ALA A 129 2.30 20.53 3.84
C ALA A 129 2.62 22.04 3.84
N GLY A 130 3.56 22.45 4.69
CA GLY A 130 4.06 23.82 4.79
C GLY A 130 5.11 24.21 3.73
N ALA A 131 5.41 23.34 2.77
CA ALA A 131 6.36 23.67 1.71
C ALA A 131 5.84 24.81 0.82
N HIS A 132 6.72 25.75 0.49
CA HIS A 132 6.46 26.85 -0.44
C HIS A 132 7.54 26.89 -1.51
N PHE A 133 7.15 27.28 -2.72
CA PHE A 133 8.06 27.34 -3.85
C PHE A 133 8.53 28.76 -4.15
N PRO A 134 9.73 28.92 -4.75
CA PRO A 134 10.17 30.21 -5.24
C PRO A 134 9.22 30.76 -6.32
N ALA A 135 9.20 32.09 -6.49
CA ALA A 135 8.25 32.78 -7.38
C ALA A 135 8.19 32.22 -8.82
N ALA A 136 9.30 31.68 -9.34
CA ALA A 136 9.35 31.05 -10.66
C ALA A 136 8.43 29.81 -10.81
N LEU A 137 8.02 29.20 -9.70
CA LEU A 137 7.17 28.00 -9.66
C LEU A 137 5.79 28.27 -9.03
N HIS A 138 5.38 29.54 -8.95
CA HIS A 138 4.09 29.92 -8.37
C HIS A 138 2.90 29.19 -9.04
N ASP A 139 2.88 29.13 -10.37
CA ASP A 139 1.79 28.47 -11.12
C ASP A 139 1.77 26.96 -10.87
N PHE A 140 2.94 26.35 -10.70
CA PHE A 140 3.05 24.95 -10.32
C PHE A 140 2.52 24.72 -8.90
N GLU A 141 2.88 25.57 -7.93
CA GLU A 141 2.35 25.48 -6.57
C GLU A 141 0.83 25.62 -6.55
N GLY A 142 0.28 26.59 -7.27
CA GLY A 142 -1.16 26.79 -7.40
C GLY A 142 -1.87 25.57 -8.00
N TRP A 143 -1.32 24.98 -9.06
CA TRP A 143 -1.82 23.73 -9.63
C TRP A 143 -1.75 22.57 -8.63
N ALA A 144 -0.62 22.43 -7.92
CA ALA A 144 -0.40 21.34 -6.96
C ALA A 144 -1.40 21.41 -5.79
N ARG A 145 -1.61 22.60 -5.22
CA ARG A 145 -2.59 22.82 -4.14
C ARG A 145 -4.02 22.53 -4.63
N ALA A 146 -4.39 23.05 -5.80
CA ALA A 146 -5.72 22.79 -6.37
C ALA A 146 -5.98 21.30 -6.68
N SER A 147 -4.94 20.55 -7.10
CA SER A 147 -5.04 19.10 -7.30
C SER A 147 -5.30 18.38 -5.97
N GLU A 148 -4.64 18.79 -4.90
CA GLU A 148 -4.85 18.22 -3.58
C GLU A 148 -6.21 18.54 -2.99
N ASP A 149 -6.70 19.78 -3.14
CA ASP A 149 -8.03 20.16 -2.67
C ASP A 149 -9.13 19.31 -3.33
N ARG A 150 -9.00 19.04 -4.64
CA ARG A 150 -9.91 18.15 -5.37
C ARG A 150 -9.86 16.72 -4.84
N ALA A 151 -8.66 16.20 -4.63
CA ALA A 151 -8.48 14.85 -4.10
C ALA A 151 -8.99 14.73 -2.65
N ALA A 152 -8.76 15.74 -1.81
CA ALA A 152 -9.26 15.80 -0.45
C ALA A 152 -10.79 15.84 -0.40
N GLY A 153 -11.45 16.58 -1.30
CA GLY A 153 -12.90 16.58 -1.44
C GLY A 153 -13.46 15.20 -1.76
N LEU A 154 -12.86 14.49 -2.73
CA LEU A 154 -13.24 13.12 -3.08
C LEU A 154 -12.99 12.15 -1.92
N THR A 155 -11.83 12.24 -1.25
CA THR A 155 -11.53 11.41 -0.07
C THR A 155 -12.57 11.63 1.02
N LYS A 156 -12.89 12.88 1.39
CA LYS A 156 -13.91 13.22 2.39
C LYS A 156 -15.29 12.65 2.02
N PHE A 157 -15.66 12.69 0.74
CA PHE A 157 -16.91 12.08 0.28
C PHE A 157 -16.91 10.56 0.46
N LEU A 158 -15.84 9.89 0.04
CA LEU A 158 -15.71 8.43 0.11
C LEU A 158 -15.60 7.91 1.54
N THR A 159 -14.96 8.66 2.44
CA THR A 159 -14.73 8.27 3.83
C THR A 159 -15.78 8.82 4.81
N ARG A 160 -16.91 9.34 4.29
CA ARG A 160 -18.07 9.70 5.11
C ARG A 160 -18.86 8.46 5.52
N PHE A 161 -18.60 7.97 6.72
CA PHE A 161 -19.12 6.72 7.26
C PHE A 161 -20.34 6.95 8.16
N ASN A 162 -21.51 7.09 7.54
CA ASN A 162 -22.78 7.25 8.27
C ASN A 162 -23.36 5.92 8.83
N SER A 163 -22.75 4.77 8.51
CA SER A 163 -23.20 3.46 8.97
C SER A 163 -22.02 2.49 9.12
N GLY A 164 -22.20 1.45 9.94
CA GLY A 164 -21.19 0.39 10.08
C GLY A 164 -20.93 -0.35 8.77
N THR A 165 -21.95 -0.50 7.92
CA THR A 165 -21.80 -1.10 6.58
C THR A 165 -20.91 -0.26 5.68
N ARG A 166 -21.09 1.07 5.63
CA ARG A 166 -20.21 1.94 4.84
C ARG A 166 -18.77 1.91 5.34
N PHE A 167 -18.58 1.86 6.66
CA PHE A 167 -17.27 1.69 7.26
C PHE A 167 -16.63 0.35 6.85
N ALA A 168 -17.36 -0.77 6.96
CA ALA A 168 -16.86 -2.08 6.56
C ALA A 168 -16.47 -2.14 5.07
N VAL A 169 -17.30 -1.57 4.18
CA VAL A 169 -16.97 -1.44 2.75
C VAL A 169 -15.74 -0.55 2.57
N GLY A 170 -15.62 0.56 3.28
CA GLY A 170 -14.44 1.42 3.27
C GLY A 170 -13.17 0.67 3.68
N VAL A 171 -13.21 -0.13 4.74
CA VAL A 171 -12.07 -0.98 5.15
C VAL A 171 -11.68 -1.97 4.05
N ILE A 172 -12.65 -2.58 3.36
CA ILE A 172 -12.35 -3.50 2.26
C ILE A 172 -11.74 -2.74 1.07
N VAL A 173 -12.40 -1.67 0.62
CA VAL A 173 -12.10 -1.00 -0.66
C VAL A 173 -10.95 0.01 -0.57
N ILE A 174 -10.80 0.70 0.55
CA ILE A 174 -9.78 1.75 0.76
C ILE A 174 -8.59 1.25 1.59
N ALA A 175 -8.75 0.21 2.42
CA ALA A 175 -7.63 -0.34 3.17
C ALA A 175 -7.12 -1.68 2.61
N LEU A 176 -7.96 -2.69 2.50
CA LEU A 176 -7.52 -4.05 2.15
C LEU A 176 -7.15 -4.19 0.67
N VAL A 177 -8.00 -3.73 -0.25
CA VAL A 177 -7.76 -3.85 -1.69
C VAL A 177 -6.45 -3.16 -2.10
N PRO A 178 -6.17 -1.89 -1.72
CA PRO A 178 -4.89 -1.25 -2.01
C PRO A 178 -3.71 -1.98 -1.38
N ALA A 179 -3.81 -2.35 -0.10
CA ALA A 179 -2.74 -3.05 0.60
C ALA A 179 -2.38 -4.40 -0.04
N VAL A 180 -3.29 -5.05 -0.75
CA VAL A 180 -2.99 -6.26 -1.52
C VAL A 180 -2.52 -5.91 -2.93
N ALA A 181 -3.33 -5.18 -3.69
CA ALA A 181 -3.11 -4.96 -5.11
C ALA A 181 -1.85 -4.13 -5.38
N GLU A 182 -1.62 -3.06 -4.62
CA GLU A 182 -0.45 -2.20 -4.78
C GLU A 182 0.82 -2.93 -4.34
N GLU A 183 0.81 -3.67 -3.22
CA GLU A 183 2.00 -4.41 -2.78
C GLU A 183 2.42 -5.47 -3.80
N LEU A 184 1.46 -6.17 -4.43
CA LEU A 184 1.76 -7.15 -5.49
C LEU A 184 2.52 -6.50 -6.65
N VAL A 185 2.12 -5.28 -7.05
CA VAL A 185 2.80 -4.52 -8.11
C VAL A 185 4.15 -3.99 -7.61
N PHE A 186 4.14 -3.19 -6.54
CA PHE A 186 5.29 -2.43 -6.10
C PHE A 186 6.37 -3.30 -5.47
N ARG A 187 6.03 -4.22 -4.58
CA ARG A 187 7.03 -5.06 -3.88
C ARG A 187 7.28 -6.33 -4.70
N GLY A 188 6.21 -6.93 -5.20
CA GLY A 188 6.27 -8.17 -5.97
C GLY A 188 6.97 -8.05 -7.31
N VAL A 189 6.85 -6.91 -8.01
CA VAL A 189 7.39 -6.74 -9.37
C VAL A 189 8.36 -5.55 -9.46
N ILE A 190 7.92 -4.32 -9.16
CA ILE A 190 8.71 -3.11 -9.41
C ILE A 190 10.00 -3.09 -8.58
N GLN A 191 9.90 -3.12 -7.25
CA GLN A 191 11.04 -3.09 -6.34
C GLN A 191 11.99 -4.27 -6.62
N LYS A 192 11.45 -5.48 -6.81
CA LYS A 192 12.22 -6.67 -7.20
C LYS A 192 13.06 -6.44 -8.46
N ASN A 193 12.50 -5.80 -9.48
CA ASN A 193 13.21 -5.51 -10.72
C ASN A 193 14.19 -4.33 -10.59
N LEU A 194 13.85 -3.29 -9.83
CA LEU A 194 14.78 -2.18 -9.53
C LEU A 194 15.99 -2.64 -8.71
N VAL A 195 15.79 -3.55 -7.75
CA VAL A 195 16.88 -4.19 -7.00
C VAL A 195 17.78 -5.03 -7.91
N ARG A 196 17.23 -5.62 -9.00
CA ARG A 196 18.03 -6.36 -9.99
C ARG A 196 18.87 -5.45 -10.88
N TRP A 197 18.35 -4.26 -11.22
CA TRP A 197 19.09 -3.28 -12.02
C TRP A 197 20.13 -2.51 -11.22
N PHE A 198 19.83 -2.21 -9.97
CA PHE A 198 20.65 -1.37 -9.12
C PHE A 198 21.12 -2.13 -7.88
N SER A 199 21.07 -1.49 -6.70
CA SER A 199 21.36 -2.10 -5.41
C SER A 199 20.06 -2.36 -4.62
N PRO A 200 20.10 -3.21 -3.57
CA PRO A 200 18.98 -3.41 -2.67
C PRO A 200 18.33 -2.10 -2.18
N HIS A 201 19.15 -1.13 -1.77
CA HIS A 201 18.67 0.14 -1.22
C HIS A 201 18.12 1.08 -2.29
N VAL A 202 18.84 1.23 -3.41
CA VAL A 202 18.38 2.05 -4.53
C VAL A 202 17.06 1.51 -5.08
N GLY A 203 16.91 0.19 -5.15
CA GLY A 203 15.65 -0.43 -5.56
C GLY A 203 14.49 -0.13 -4.61
N VAL A 204 14.72 -0.09 -3.30
CA VAL A 204 13.71 0.36 -2.31
C VAL A 204 13.37 1.83 -2.50
N TRP A 205 14.38 2.71 -2.64
CA TRP A 205 14.16 4.15 -2.75
C TRP A 205 13.40 4.52 -4.03
N LEU A 206 13.82 3.99 -5.18
CA LEU A 206 13.13 4.22 -6.44
C LEU A 206 11.71 3.60 -6.44
N GLY A 207 11.55 2.42 -5.83
CA GLY A 207 10.24 1.80 -5.66
C GLY A 207 9.29 2.64 -4.80
N ALA A 208 9.78 3.17 -3.68
CA ALA A 208 9.04 4.06 -2.79
C ALA A 208 8.70 5.40 -3.45
N ALA A 209 9.63 5.95 -4.24
CA ALA A 209 9.39 7.19 -5.00
C ALA A 209 8.31 6.99 -6.05
N LEU A 210 8.34 5.89 -6.81
CA LEU A 210 7.29 5.56 -7.78
C LEU A 210 5.95 5.31 -7.10
N PHE A 211 5.93 4.57 -5.97
CA PHE A 211 4.74 4.35 -5.16
C PHE A 211 4.07 5.66 -4.75
N SER A 212 4.86 6.63 -4.29
CA SER A 212 4.34 7.95 -3.94
C SER A 212 3.89 8.76 -5.18
N ALA A 213 4.67 8.74 -6.26
CA ALA A 213 4.45 9.55 -7.44
C ALA A 213 3.15 9.22 -8.20
N ILE A 214 2.73 7.96 -8.23
CA ILE A 214 1.50 7.55 -8.95
C ILE A 214 0.20 8.14 -8.35
N HIS A 215 0.28 8.77 -7.18
CA HIS A 215 -0.84 9.44 -6.52
C HIS A 215 -1.04 10.89 -6.99
N PHE A 216 -0.07 11.49 -7.71
CA PHE A 216 -0.17 12.85 -8.27
C PHE A 216 -0.53 13.96 -7.26
N GLN A 217 -0.06 13.81 -6.03
CA GLN A 217 -0.31 14.75 -4.92
C GLN A 217 1.03 15.11 -4.27
N PHE A 218 1.44 16.37 -4.42
CA PHE A 218 2.79 16.84 -4.10
C PHE A 218 3.05 17.01 -2.60
N PHE A 219 2.13 17.63 -1.85
CA PHE A 219 2.28 17.86 -0.41
C PHE A 219 2.05 16.61 0.43
N GLY A 220 1.43 15.56 -0.15
CA GLY A 220 1.46 14.22 0.42
C GLY A 220 2.56 13.30 -0.12
N PHE A 221 3.47 13.79 -0.98
CA PHE A 221 4.49 12.96 -1.62
C PHE A 221 5.50 12.41 -0.61
N VAL A 222 6.07 13.24 0.26
CA VAL A 222 7.14 12.82 1.18
C VAL A 222 6.60 11.86 2.25
N PRO A 223 5.44 12.11 2.90
CA PRO A 223 4.86 11.13 3.81
C PRO A 223 4.63 9.75 3.18
N ARG A 224 4.07 9.71 1.95
CA ARG A 224 3.87 8.46 1.21
C ARG A 224 5.19 7.81 0.78
N PHE A 225 6.20 8.60 0.43
CA PHE A 225 7.53 8.10 0.13
C PHE A 225 8.16 7.41 1.34
N VAL A 226 8.10 8.03 2.52
CA VAL A 226 8.65 7.45 3.77
C VAL A 226 7.90 6.17 4.16
N LEU A 227 6.57 6.16 4.05
CA LEU A 227 5.80 4.91 4.19
C LEU A 227 6.26 3.87 3.17
N GLY A 228 6.46 4.27 1.92
CA GLY A 228 6.97 3.43 0.85
C GLY A 228 8.32 2.80 1.17
N LEU A 229 9.23 3.56 1.80
CA LEU A 229 10.52 3.09 2.31
C LEU A 229 10.31 2.03 3.40
N VAL A 230 9.50 2.31 4.42
CA VAL A 230 9.21 1.36 5.51
C VAL A 230 8.70 0.03 4.95
N LEU A 231 7.68 0.07 4.10
CA LEU A 231 7.11 -1.12 3.46
C LEU A 231 8.13 -1.85 2.59
N GLY A 232 8.94 -1.11 1.84
CA GLY A 232 9.97 -1.67 0.97
C GLY A 232 11.11 -2.35 1.74
N TYR A 233 11.55 -1.78 2.86
CA TYR A 233 12.54 -2.39 3.75
C TYR A 233 11.98 -3.59 4.50
N LEU A 234 10.72 -3.55 4.95
CA LEU A 234 10.06 -4.73 5.51
C LEU A 234 10.05 -5.90 4.51
N TYR A 235 9.77 -5.64 3.23
CA TYR A 235 9.86 -6.66 2.18
C TYR A 235 11.31 -7.10 1.95
N LEU A 236 12.25 -6.15 1.93
CA LEU A 236 13.68 -6.42 1.73
C LEU A 236 14.24 -7.39 2.77
N TRP A 237 13.87 -7.21 4.03
CA TRP A 237 14.36 -8.02 5.15
C TRP A 237 13.61 -9.35 5.27
N SER A 238 12.29 -9.32 5.10
CA SER A 238 11.45 -10.50 5.27
C SER A 238 11.51 -11.46 4.08
N GLY A 239 11.64 -10.93 2.85
CA GLY A 239 11.41 -11.68 1.61
C GLY A 239 9.99 -12.23 1.50
N ASN A 240 9.03 -11.64 2.21
CA ASN A 240 7.64 -12.09 2.27
C ASN A 240 6.70 -10.88 2.18
N ILE A 241 5.92 -10.80 1.11
CA ILE A 241 5.06 -9.64 0.84
C ILE A 241 3.99 -9.45 1.91
N LEU A 242 3.58 -10.51 2.61
CA LEU A 242 2.50 -10.43 3.61
C LEU A 242 2.87 -9.49 4.77
N VAL A 243 4.16 -9.34 5.08
CA VAL A 243 4.63 -8.39 6.08
C VAL A 243 4.34 -6.95 5.65
N SER A 244 4.64 -6.62 4.39
CA SER A 244 4.35 -5.30 3.83
C SER A 244 2.85 -5.08 3.62
N MET A 245 2.09 -6.10 3.18
CA MET A 245 0.63 -6.03 3.08
C MET A 245 -0.02 -5.78 4.45
N ALA A 246 0.44 -6.44 5.52
CA ALA A 246 -0.09 -6.22 6.87
C ALA A 246 0.19 -4.80 7.38
N ALA A 247 1.40 -4.30 7.17
CA ALA A 247 1.75 -2.92 7.51
C ALA A 247 0.92 -1.90 6.71
N HIS A 248 0.83 -2.06 5.39
CA HIS A 248 0.07 -1.16 4.52
C HIS A 248 -1.43 -1.19 4.88
N PHE A 249 -2.02 -2.38 5.07
CA PHE A 249 -3.39 -2.51 5.53
C PHE A 249 -3.61 -1.81 6.86
N THR A 250 -2.70 -1.99 7.82
CA THR A 250 -2.80 -1.33 9.13
C THR A 250 -2.78 0.19 9.00
N GLN A 251 -1.91 0.74 8.14
CA GLN A 251 -1.82 2.18 7.91
C GLN A 251 -3.14 2.75 7.41
N ASN A 252 -3.76 2.10 6.43
CA ASN A 252 -5.01 2.59 5.84
C ASN A 252 -6.20 2.33 6.77
N ALA A 253 -6.29 1.13 7.36
CA ALA A 253 -7.38 0.76 8.26
C ALA A 253 -7.40 1.62 9.53
N LEU A 254 -6.23 1.95 10.09
CA LEU A 254 -6.14 2.81 11.27
C LEU A 254 -6.60 4.24 10.97
N GLN A 255 -6.21 4.80 9.82
CA GLN A 255 -6.71 6.11 9.39
C GLN A 255 -8.24 6.11 9.26
N LEU A 256 -8.81 5.10 8.61
CA LEU A 256 -10.27 4.98 8.49
C LEU A 256 -10.95 4.79 9.85
N LEU A 257 -10.34 4.03 10.76
CA LEU A 257 -10.88 3.80 12.10
C LEU A 257 -10.89 5.08 12.92
N ILE A 258 -9.78 5.83 12.93
CA ILE A 258 -9.68 7.13 13.62
C ILE A 258 -10.75 8.08 13.08
N LEU A 259 -10.89 8.16 11.76
CA LEU A 259 -11.90 9.00 11.12
C LEU A 259 -13.32 8.57 11.48
N TYR A 260 -13.64 7.27 11.43
CA TYR A 260 -14.95 6.74 11.78
C TYR A 260 -15.33 7.02 13.24
N LEU A 261 -14.39 6.83 14.16
CA LEU A 261 -14.58 7.14 15.59
C LEU A 261 -14.76 8.64 15.83
N THR A 262 -14.05 9.49 15.08
CA THR A 262 -14.21 10.96 15.13
C THR A 262 -15.60 11.37 14.67
N GLN A 263 -16.09 10.84 13.54
CA GLN A 263 -17.44 11.10 13.04
C GLN A 263 -18.55 10.65 14.00
N ARG A 264 -18.23 9.78 14.97
CA ARG A 264 -19.12 9.30 16.04
C ARG A 264 -18.93 10.05 17.38
N GLY A 265 -18.15 11.12 17.39
CA GLY A 265 -17.89 11.93 18.59
C GLY A 265 -17.12 11.19 19.69
N GLN A 266 -16.36 10.15 19.34
CA GLN A 266 -15.57 9.38 20.33
C GLN A 266 -14.26 10.08 20.70
N PHE A 267 -13.82 11.06 19.91
CA PHE A 267 -12.72 11.95 20.25
C PHE A 267 -13.27 13.28 20.75
N GLY A 268 -12.61 13.86 21.77
CA GLY A 268 -13.05 15.10 22.41
C GLY A 268 -12.99 16.33 21.51
N TRP A 269 -13.50 17.45 22.01
CA TRP A 269 -13.47 18.76 21.34
C TRP A 269 -12.03 19.15 20.99
N GLY A 270 -11.71 19.25 19.69
CA GLY A 270 -10.41 19.74 19.20
C GLY A 270 -9.53 18.71 18.47
N PHE A 271 -9.91 17.42 18.42
CA PHE A 271 -9.21 16.47 17.55
C PHE A 271 -9.69 16.61 16.11
N ASP A 272 -8.81 17.10 15.24
CA ASP A 272 -9.04 17.15 13.79
C ASP A 272 -8.21 16.05 13.10
N PRO A 273 -8.83 14.96 12.61
CA PRO A 273 -8.12 13.89 11.91
C PRO A 273 -7.55 14.32 10.55
N ASP A 274 -8.00 15.46 10.01
CA ASP A 274 -7.49 16.03 8.75
C ASP A 274 -6.40 17.08 9.01
N SER A 275 -6.05 17.36 10.27
CA SER A 275 -4.99 18.31 10.61
C SER A 275 -3.64 17.85 10.05
N THR A 276 -2.90 18.81 9.50
CA THR A 276 -1.52 18.61 9.05
C THR A 276 -0.51 19.11 10.07
N ASP A 277 -0.96 19.58 11.24
CA ASP A 277 -0.07 20.06 12.29
C ASP A 277 0.75 18.92 12.90
N ALA A 278 1.99 19.24 13.27
CA ALA A 278 2.83 18.29 13.96
C ALA A 278 2.28 18.03 15.37
N LEU A 279 2.24 16.75 15.77
CA LEU A 279 1.92 16.40 17.15
C LEU A 279 3.01 16.90 18.12
N PRO A 280 2.68 17.10 19.40
CA PRO A 280 3.63 17.58 20.39
C PRO A 280 4.91 16.73 20.46
N TRP A 281 6.06 17.37 20.66
CA TRP A 281 7.36 16.70 20.75
C TRP A 281 7.43 15.62 21.84
N THR A 282 6.59 15.73 22.87
CA THR A 282 6.43 14.71 23.93
C THR A 282 5.91 13.38 23.41
N LEU A 283 5.17 13.36 22.29
CA LEU A 283 4.74 12.15 21.60
C LEU A 283 5.71 11.76 20.47
N VAL A 284 6.27 12.74 19.77
CA VAL A 284 7.18 12.52 18.63
C VAL A 284 8.48 11.85 19.08
N LEU A 285 9.14 12.33 20.14
CA LEU A 285 10.44 11.79 20.55
C LEU A 285 10.36 10.32 21.01
N PRO A 286 9.40 9.92 21.88
CA PRO A 286 9.24 8.51 22.22
C PRO A 286 8.85 7.65 20.99
N SER A 287 7.98 8.16 20.12
CA SER A 287 7.62 7.49 18.87
C SER A 287 8.86 7.21 18.01
N ALA A 288 9.75 8.20 17.83
CA ALA A 288 10.98 8.03 17.06
C ALA A 288 11.91 6.96 17.63
N LEU A 289 12.10 6.95 18.96
CA LEU A 289 12.92 5.94 19.64
C LEU A 289 12.32 4.53 19.52
N LEU A 290 11.01 4.40 19.72
CA LEU A 290 10.31 3.11 19.60
C LEU A 290 10.30 2.61 18.15
N THR A 291 10.11 3.48 17.17
CA THR A 291 10.23 3.15 15.74
C THR A 291 11.63 2.64 15.43
N ALA A 292 12.69 3.33 15.87
CA ALA A 292 14.06 2.90 15.63
C ALA A 292 14.35 1.53 16.28
N GLY A 293 13.90 1.33 17.53
CA GLY A 293 14.03 0.06 18.24
C GLY A 293 13.30 -1.09 17.54
N LEU A 294 12.04 -0.89 17.13
CA LEU A 294 11.26 -1.88 16.40
C LEU A 294 11.88 -2.21 15.04
N LEU A 295 12.31 -1.21 14.27
CA LEU A 295 13.01 -1.42 13.00
C LEU A 295 14.30 -2.23 13.19
N TYR A 296 15.06 -1.95 14.25
CA TYR A 296 16.26 -2.71 14.57
C TYR A 296 15.96 -4.18 14.90
N VAL A 297 14.94 -4.43 15.74
CA VAL A 297 14.50 -5.79 16.10
C VAL A 297 14.00 -6.54 14.86
N LEU A 298 13.14 -5.91 14.05
CA LEU A 298 12.63 -6.48 12.81
C LEU A 298 13.75 -6.82 11.83
N HIS A 299 14.68 -5.87 11.61
CA HIS A 299 15.84 -6.08 10.75
C HIS A 299 16.68 -7.26 11.23
N ARG A 300 17.12 -7.28 12.49
CA ARG A 300 17.94 -8.35 13.07
C ARG A 300 17.28 -9.72 12.92
N SER A 301 15.99 -9.77 13.19
CA SER A 301 15.28 -11.03 13.34
C SER A 301 14.80 -11.58 11.99
N MET A 302 14.46 -10.72 11.02
CA MET A 302 14.11 -11.13 9.64
C MET A 302 15.32 -11.42 8.76
N THR A 303 16.49 -10.81 9.05
CA THR A 303 17.73 -11.08 8.31
C THR A 303 18.56 -12.23 8.89
N ALA A 304 18.20 -12.73 10.07
CA ALA A 304 18.84 -13.88 10.68
C ALA A 304 18.84 -15.08 9.71
N PRO A 305 19.98 -15.80 9.56
CA PRO A 305 20.03 -17.03 8.79
C PRO A 305 18.99 -18.01 9.34
N ALA A 306 18.27 -18.71 8.46
CA ALA A 306 17.46 -19.84 8.90
C ALA A 306 18.38 -20.82 9.65
N ALA A 307 17.96 -21.29 10.83
CA ALA A 307 18.68 -22.33 11.54
C ALA A 307 18.90 -23.50 10.56
N PRO A 308 20.10 -24.11 10.53
CA PRO A 308 20.37 -25.21 9.62
C PRO A 308 19.30 -26.29 9.81
N THR A 309 18.59 -26.61 8.74
CA THR A 309 17.62 -27.70 8.75
C THR A 309 18.43 -28.96 9.08
N GLN A 310 18.24 -29.53 10.26
CA GLN A 310 18.85 -30.83 10.56
C GLN A 310 18.28 -31.82 9.55
N MET A 311 19.14 -32.31 8.67
CA MET A 311 18.74 -33.29 7.67
C MET A 311 18.59 -34.62 8.40
N LEU A 312 17.35 -34.97 8.72
CA LEU A 312 17.03 -36.23 9.35
C LEU A 312 16.91 -37.29 8.26
N THR A 313 17.81 -38.27 8.24
CA THR A 313 17.74 -39.43 7.38
C THR A 313 17.00 -40.55 8.12
N ILE A 314 16.03 -41.17 7.43
CA ILE A 314 15.30 -42.33 7.94
C ILE A 314 16.01 -43.58 7.43
N GLY A 315 16.60 -44.36 8.34
CA GLY A 315 17.20 -45.67 8.04
C GLY A 315 16.42 -46.81 8.67
N SER A 316 16.84 -48.05 8.39
CA SER A 316 16.30 -49.28 9.01
C SER A 316 16.33 -49.25 10.54
N ASP A 317 17.22 -48.43 11.11
CA ASP A 317 17.51 -48.36 12.53
C ASP A 317 16.88 -47.12 13.19
N GLY A 318 15.99 -46.41 12.48
CA GLY A 318 15.30 -45.20 12.94
C GLY A 318 15.79 -43.91 12.30
N VAL A 319 15.40 -42.77 12.90
CA VAL A 319 15.73 -41.42 12.43
C VAL A 319 17.13 -41.04 12.94
N ARG A 320 18.06 -40.75 12.03
CA ARG A 320 19.42 -40.25 12.37
C ARG A 320 19.62 -38.84 11.81
N GLN A 321 20.41 -38.02 12.50
CA GLN A 321 20.95 -36.80 11.89
C GLN A 321 22.00 -37.20 10.87
N ALA A 322 21.86 -36.76 9.62
CA ALA A 322 22.94 -36.81 8.66
C ALA A 322 24.03 -35.83 9.12
N MET A 323 25.22 -36.36 9.40
CA MET A 323 26.44 -35.56 9.61
C MET A 323 26.83 -34.82 8.34
#